data_AF-A0A668VXV8-F1
#
_entry.id   AF-A0A668VXV8-F1
#
_cell.length_a   1.000
_cell.length_b   1.000
_cell.length_c   1.000
_cell.angle_alpha   90.00
_cell.angle_beta   90.00
_cell.angle_gamma   90.00
#
_symmetry.space_group_name_H-M   'P 1'
#
loop_
_entity.id
_entity.type
_entity.pdbx_description
1 polymer ?
#
loop_
_entity_poly.entity_id
_entity_poly.type
_entity_poly.pdbx_seq_one_letter_code
_entity_poly.pdbx_strand_id
1 'polypeptide(L)'
;MSERNLFTGILPSNSMREMNDWPVWLWAVLQRLHILTRSTFLLYFSFASRRDKQLSEGPATTKTENMKAVLCLAVIAAFYCAVEAKYSPPKTQVYSRNPGEYGKENVLICHVSDFHPPDITITLLKNGDEIPDAKQTDLVFNQDWHFHLTKHVAFTPKEGEKYTCKVTHGQDTKTYGWESNM
;
A
#
# COMPACT_ATOMS: atom_id res chain seq x y z
N MET A 1 -40.02 49.51 -19.62
CA MET A 1 -39.39 50.75 -19.10
C MET A 1 -38.13 50.29 -18.37
N SER A 2 -36.98 50.21 -19.07
CA SER A 2 -35.95 51.28 -19.16
C SER A 2 -35.12 51.29 -17.88
N GLU A 3 -33.80 51.15 -17.78
CA GLU A 3 -32.62 51.10 -18.68
C GLU A 3 -31.46 50.53 -17.80
N ARG A 4 -30.51 49.70 -18.28
CA ARG A 4 -29.13 50.06 -18.76
C ARG A 4 -28.49 51.24 -17.99
N ASN A 5 -27.24 51.26 -17.51
CA ASN A 5 -26.00 50.53 -17.80
C ASN A 5 -24.86 51.06 -16.88
N LEU A 6 -23.82 50.23 -16.70
CA LEU A 6 -22.39 50.53 -16.54
C LEU A 6 -21.85 51.48 -15.45
N PHE A 7 -21.00 50.92 -14.55
CA PHE A 7 -19.61 51.32 -14.28
C PHE A 7 -18.90 50.06 -13.70
N THR A 8 -18.12 49.29 -14.46
CA THR A 8 -16.62 49.32 -14.53
C THR A 8 -15.98 49.52 -13.15
N GLY A 9 -15.13 48.67 -12.57
CA GLY A 9 -14.26 47.61 -13.07
C GLY A 9 -12.92 47.75 -12.33
N ILE A 10 -12.59 46.81 -11.43
CA ILE A 10 -11.23 46.61 -10.90
C ILE A 10 -10.93 45.10 -10.88
N LEU A 11 -9.70 44.79 -11.28
CA LEU A 11 -9.02 43.56 -11.64
C LEU A 11 -8.91 42.46 -10.54
N PRO A 12 -8.39 41.26 -10.87
CA PRO A 12 -8.85 39.98 -10.35
C PRO A 12 -8.08 39.52 -9.09
N SER A 13 -8.81 39.00 -8.10
CA SER A 13 -8.19 38.12 -7.10
C SER A 13 -8.08 36.72 -7.71
N ASN A 14 -6.89 36.46 -8.23
CA ASN A 14 -6.45 35.18 -8.74
C ASN A 14 -6.60 34.08 -7.67
N SER A 15 -6.97 32.89 -8.13
CA SER A 15 -6.63 31.58 -7.55
C SER A 15 -6.83 31.38 -6.04
N MET A 16 -8.04 30.96 -5.66
CA MET A 16 -8.21 30.07 -4.51
C MET A 16 -9.18 28.96 -4.89
N ARG A 17 -8.72 28.10 -5.80
CA ARG A 17 -9.30 26.79 -6.08
C ARG A 17 -8.10 25.85 -6.20
N GLU A 18 -8.24 24.68 -5.57
CA GLU A 18 -7.26 23.58 -5.48
C GLU A 18 -6.30 23.61 -4.26
N MET A 19 -6.81 23.15 -3.12
CA MET A 19 -5.99 22.59 -2.03
C MET A 19 -6.74 21.42 -1.39
N ASN A 20 -7.06 20.37 -2.16
CA ASN A 20 -7.65 19.15 -1.60
C ASN A 20 -7.36 17.84 -2.36
N ASP A 21 -6.24 17.74 -3.08
CA ASP A 21 -5.78 16.47 -3.66
C ASP A 21 -4.42 16.05 -3.09
N TRP A 22 -4.40 15.75 -1.78
CA TRP A 22 -3.27 15.07 -1.17
C TRP A 22 -3.60 13.59 -1.04
N PRO A 23 -2.79 12.69 -1.61
CA PRO A 23 -3.04 11.26 -1.52
C PRO A 23 -3.01 10.76 -0.07
N VAL A 24 -3.85 9.77 0.24
CA VAL A 24 -3.97 9.18 1.60
C VAL A 24 -2.63 8.64 2.13
N TRP A 25 -1.69 8.26 1.26
CA TRP A 25 -0.33 7.87 1.65
C TRP A 25 0.50 9.02 2.22
N LEU A 26 0.25 10.26 1.81
CA LEU A 26 0.94 11.44 2.31
C LEU A 26 0.48 11.80 3.75
N TRP A 27 -0.79 11.53 4.07
CA TRP A 27 -1.29 11.57 5.46
C TRP A 27 -0.73 10.44 6.31
N ALA A 28 -0.62 9.22 5.78
CA ALA A 28 -0.04 8.09 6.51
C ALA A 28 1.46 8.29 6.85
N VAL A 29 2.21 8.98 5.98
CA VAL A 29 3.62 9.36 6.21
C VAL A 29 3.72 10.46 7.27
N LEU A 30 2.89 11.50 7.22
CA LEU A 30 2.88 12.58 8.21
C LEU A 30 2.44 12.12 9.60
N GLN A 31 1.50 11.18 9.67
CA GLN A 31 0.99 10.63 10.94
C GLN A 31 1.98 9.63 11.58
N ARG A 32 2.82 8.94 10.79
CA ARG A 32 3.95 8.15 11.30
C ARG A 32 5.13 9.00 11.76
N LEU A 33 5.34 10.20 11.21
CA LEU A 33 6.41 11.10 11.62
C LEU A 33 6.11 11.82 12.96
N HIS A 34 4.83 11.97 13.33
CA HIS A 34 4.40 12.65 14.55
C HIS A 34 4.38 11.76 15.81
N ILE A 35 4.42 10.43 15.68
CA ILE A 35 4.33 9.50 16.82
C ILE A 35 5.71 9.17 17.42
N LEU A 36 6.79 9.31 16.65
CA LEU A 36 8.15 9.06 17.14
C LEU A 36 8.85 10.27 17.77
N THR A 37 8.21 11.44 17.79
CA THR A 37 8.84 12.69 18.27
C THR A 37 8.41 13.13 19.66
N ARG A 38 7.34 12.56 20.26
CA ARG A 38 6.89 12.98 21.60
C ARG A 38 7.51 12.21 22.77
N SER A 39 7.85 10.92 22.60
CA SER A 39 8.34 10.11 23.73
C SER A 39 9.88 10.06 23.86
N THR A 40 10.60 10.32 22.77
CA THR A 40 12.08 10.41 22.76
C THR A 40 12.59 11.80 23.16
N PHE A 41 11.79 12.85 22.97
CA PHE A 41 12.17 14.22 23.30
C PHE A 41 12.36 14.44 24.82
N LEU A 42 11.47 13.89 25.66
CA LEU A 42 11.54 14.12 27.11
C LEU A 42 12.65 13.33 27.82
N LEU A 43 13.09 12.20 27.27
CA LEU A 43 14.24 11.46 27.80
C LEU A 43 15.58 12.09 27.40
N TYR A 44 15.62 12.83 26.29
CA TYR A 44 16.81 13.56 25.85
C TYR A 44 17.13 14.76 26.76
N PHE A 45 16.12 15.51 27.20
CA PHE A 45 16.33 16.71 28.03
C PHE A 45 16.81 16.39 29.46
N SER A 46 16.48 15.23 30.02
CA SER A 46 16.94 14.83 31.35
C SER A 46 18.40 14.34 31.39
N PHE A 47 18.95 13.89 30.25
CA PHE A 47 20.37 13.50 30.13
C PHE A 47 21.27 14.63 29.61
N ALA A 48 20.71 15.66 28.97
CA ALA A 48 21.48 16.77 28.41
C ALA A 48 22.01 17.76 29.48
N SER A 49 21.35 17.91 30.63
CA SER A 49 21.75 18.92 31.64
C SER A 49 22.95 18.53 32.51
N ARG A 50 23.39 17.26 32.52
CA ARG A 50 24.49 16.80 33.40
C ARG A 50 25.86 16.69 32.72
N ARG A 51 25.97 17.04 31.43
CA ARG A 51 27.23 16.98 30.67
C ARG A 51 27.85 18.32 30.29
N ASP A 52 27.31 19.44 30.79
CA ASP A 52 27.80 20.78 30.45
C ASP A 52 28.98 21.29 31.31
N LYS A 53 29.50 20.50 32.26
CA LYS A 53 30.59 20.96 33.15
C LYS A 53 31.98 20.37 32.89
N GLN A 54 32.19 19.62 31.81
CA GLN A 54 33.49 18.97 31.54
C GLN A 54 33.96 18.98 30.08
N LEU A 55 33.57 19.96 29.24
CA LEU A 55 34.19 20.11 27.93
C LEU A 55 34.55 21.56 27.63
N SER A 56 35.55 22.05 28.36
CA SER A 56 36.30 23.25 27.99
C SER A 56 37.18 22.94 26.77
N GLU A 57 36.94 23.70 25.70
CA GLU A 57 37.89 24.12 24.65
C GLU A 57 38.71 23.02 23.94
N GLY A 58 38.19 22.55 22.80
CA GLY A 58 38.96 21.84 21.77
C GLY A 58 38.46 22.25 20.36
N PRO A 59 39.34 22.30 19.33
CA PRO A 59 39.00 22.83 18.02
C PRO A 59 37.92 21.98 17.32
N ALA A 60 36.98 22.67 16.65
CA ALA A 60 35.89 22.06 15.89
C ALA A 60 36.43 21.09 14.83
N THR A 61 36.34 19.78 15.10
CA THR A 61 36.74 18.75 14.14
C THR A 61 35.57 18.41 13.21
N THR A 62 35.47 19.15 12.10
CA THR A 62 34.64 18.84 10.90
C THR A 62 34.83 17.40 10.38
N LYS A 63 35.90 16.70 10.79
CA LYS A 63 36.20 15.31 10.48
C LYS A 63 35.23 14.31 11.12
N THR A 64 34.64 14.64 12.27
CA THR A 64 33.82 13.70 13.06
C THR A 64 32.38 13.59 12.55
N GLU A 65 31.80 14.67 12.02
CA GLU A 65 30.45 14.67 11.43
C GLU A 65 30.40 13.91 10.10
N ASN A 66 31.43 14.09 9.25
CA ASN A 66 31.57 13.33 8.00
C ASN A 66 31.78 11.83 8.26
N MET A 67 32.50 11.46 9.32
CA MET A 67 32.70 10.06 9.71
C MET A 67 31.38 9.39 10.14
N LYS A 68 30.54 10.09 10.91
CA LYS A 68 29.22 9.60 11.32
C LYS A 68 28.29 9.43 10.11
N ALA A 69 28.27 10.39 9.20
CA ALA A 69 27.44 10.32 7.99
C ALA A 69 27.87 9.15 7.09
N VAL A 70 29.17 8.95 6.88
CA VAL A 70 29.71 7.82 6.11
C VAL A 70 29.38 6.49 6.77
N LEU A 71 29.49 6.40 8.10
CA LEU A 71 29.11 5.19 8.84
C LEU A 71 27.60 4.90 8.73
N CYS A 72 26.75 5.92 8.86
CA CYS A 72 25.31 5.76 8.68
C CYS A 72 24.95 5.32 7.25
N LEU A 73 25.56 5.92 6.22
CA LEU A 73 25.34 5.53 4.83
C LEU A 73 25.81 4.09 4.58
N ALA A 74 26.96 3.69 5.13
CA ALA A 74 27.45 2.32 5.01
C ALA A 74 26.52 1.31 5.70
N VAL A 75 25.99 1.63 6.89
CA VAL A 75 25.01 0.78 7.60
C VAL A 75 23.69 0.70 6.85
N ILE A 76 23.18 1.83 6.33
CA ILE A 76 21.97 1.86 5.52
C ILE A 76 22.16 1.03 4.24
N ALA A 77 23.26 1.22 3.52
CA ALA A 77 23.57 0.44 2.32
C ALA A 77 23.68 -1.06 2.63
N ALA A 78 24.37 -1.43 3.70
CA ALA A 78 24.45 -2.83 4.16
C ALA A 78 23.07 -3.40 4.52
N PHE A 79 22.21 -2.60 5.16
CA PHE A 79 20.84 -3.00 5.48
C PHE A 79 19.97 -3.14 4.23
N TYR A 80 20.06 -2.23 3.25
CA TYR A 80 19.37 -2.37 1.96
C TYR A 80 19.82 -3.61 1.20
N CYS A 81 21.12 -3.90 1.16
CA CYS A 81 21.64 -5.13 0.55
C CYS A 81 21.19 -6.40 1.31
N ALA A 82 20.95 -6.31 2.62
CA ALA A 82 20.47 -7.43 3.42
C ALA A 82 18.94 -7.61 3.37
N VAL A 83 18.18 -6.56 3.02
CA VAL A 83 16.71 -6.52 3.03
C VAL A 83 16.12 -6.76 1.63
N GLU A 84 16.91 -7.20 0.65
CA GLU A 84 16.37 -7.65 -0.63
C GLU A 84 15.52 -8.91 -0.42
N ALA A 85 14.22 -8.67 -0.26
CA ALA A 85 13.28 -9.68 0.13
C ALA A 85 12.94 -10.53 -1.11
N LYS A 86 13.26 -11.83 -1.03
CA LYS A 86 13.20 -12.76 -2.15
C LYS A 86 11.81 -12.75 -2.80
N TYR A 87 11.78 -12.63 -4.12
CA TYR A 87 10.53 -12.74 -4.88
C TYR A 87 10.03 -14.19 -4.89
N SER A 88 8.77 -14.39 -4.52
CA SER A 88 8.06 -15.67 -4.61
C SER A 88 6.74 -15.47 -5.35
N PRO A 89 6.51 -16.18 -6.47
CA PRO A 89 5.28 -16.03 -7.25
C PRO A 89 4.08 -16.67 -6.52
N PRO A 90 2.87 -16.12 -6.68
CA PRO A 90 1.67 -16.64 -6.05
C PRO A 90 1.23 -18.00 -6.58
N LYS A 91 0.74 -18.83 -5.66
CA LYS A 91 -0.13 -19.96 -5.96
C LYS A 91 -1.57 -19.49 -5.92
N THR A 92 -2.33 -19.75 -6.97
CA THR A 92 -3.72 -19.29 -7.09
C THR A 92 -4.65 -20.47 -7.27
N GLN A 93 -5.74 -20.48 -6.52
CA GLN A 93 -6.82 -21.45 -6.60
C GLN A 93 -8.13 -20.69 -6.82
N VAL A 94 -8.92 -21.15 -7.79
CA VAL A 94 -10.23 -20.59 -8.11
C VAL A 94 -11.26 -21.68 -7.95
N TYR A 95 -12.17 -21.50 -7.00
CA TYR A 95 -13.18 -22.51 -6.65
C TYR A 95 -14.45 -21.84 -6.16
N SER A 96 -15.52 -22.61 -6.03
CA SER A 96 -16.79 -22.14 -5.46
C SER A 96 -16.98 -22.67 -4.04
N ARG A 97 -17.76 -21.97 -3.22
CA ARG A 97 -18.06 -22.40 -1.85
C ARG A 97 -18.81 -23.74 -1.81
N ASN A 98 -19.79 -23.89 -2.70
CA ASN A 98 -20.56 -25.12 -2.91
C ASN A 98 -20.20 -25.73 -4.27
N PRO A 99 -20.57 -26.99 -4.56
CA PRO A 99 -20.40 -27.59 -5.89
C PRO A 99 -20.96 -26.70 -7.00
N GLY A 100 -20.27 -26.66 -8.14
CA GLY A 100 -20.58 -25.78 -9.27
C GLY A 100 -21.82 -26.20 -10.05
N GLU A 101 -23.00 -26.00 -9.47
CA GLU A 101 -24.28 -26.26 -10.14
C GLU A 101 -24.78 -25.01 -10.90
N TYR A 102 -25.07 -25.17 -12.19
CA TYR A 102 -25.62 -24.09 -13.00
C TYR A 102 -27.01 -23.65 -12.50
N GLY A 103 -27.24 -22.35 -12.43
CA GLY A 103 -28.49 -21.74 -11.99
C GLY A 103 -28.69 -21.69 -10.47
N LYS A 104 -27.77 -22.25 -9.67
CA LYS A 104 -27.81 -22.16 -8.21
C LYS A 104 -26.89 -21.06 -7.69
N GLU A 105 -27.33 -20.35 -6.66
CA GLU A 105 -26.52 -19.33 -6.00
C GLU A 105 -25.28 -19.93 -5.33
N ASN A 106 -24.15 -19.25 -5.48
CA ASN A 106 -22.88 -19.70 -4.94
C ASN A 106 -21.95 -18.49 -4.69
N VAL A 107 -20.74 -18.76 -4.22
CA VAL A 107 -19.70 -17.74 -4.00
C VAL A 107 -18.45 -18.16 -4.76
N LEU A 108 -17.99 -17.32 -5.68
CA LEU A 108 -16.75 -17.50 -6.41
C LEU A 108 -15.61 -17.02 -5.52
N ILE A 109 -14.60 -17.86 -5.34
CA ILE A 109 -13.48 -17.61 -4.43
C ILE A 109 -12.18 -17.73 -5.22
N CYS A 110 -11.36 -16.70 -5.16
CA CYS A 110 -9.97 -16.74 -5.60
C CYS A 110 -9.06 -16.61 -4.39
N HIS A 111 -8.43 -17.72 -4.02
CA HIS A 111 -7.45 -17.79 -2.94
C HIS A 111 -6.05 -17.72 -3.53
N VAL A 112 -5.26 -16.75 -3.08
CA VAL A 112 -3.90 -16.50 -3.53
C VAL A 112 -2.96 -16.62 -2.34
N SER A 113 -1.96 -17.48 -2.43
CA SER A 113 -1.06 -17.83 -1.32
C SER A 113 0.40 -17.97 -1.75
N ASP A 114 1.29 -18.11 -0.77
CA ASP A 114 2.73 -18.35 -0.94
C ASP A 114 3.47 -17.28 -1.78
N PHE A 115 3.01 -16.02 -1.74
CA PHE A 115 3.63 -14.93 -2.50
C PHE A 115 4.40 -13.94 -1.63
N HIS A 116 5.40 -13.32 -2.24
CA HIS A 116 6.20 -12.23 -1.66
C HIS A 116 6.84 -11.41 -2.82
N PRO A 117 6.86 -10.05 -2.81
CA PRO A 117 6.39 -9.11 -1.80
C PRO A 117 4.85 -9.00 -1.74
N PRO A 118 4.26 -8.26 -0.76
CA PRO A 118 2.81 -8.22 -0.57
C PRO A 118 2.03 -7.40 -1.62
N ASP A 119 2.72 -6.73 -2.54
CA ASP A 119 2.09 -5.92 -3.58
C ASP A 119 1.47 -6.81 -4.68
N ILE A 120 0.14 -6.96 -4.63
CA ILE A 120 -0.63 -7.82 -5.53
C ILE A 120 -2.01 -7.23 -5.79
N THR A 121 -2.51 -7.39 -7.02
CA THR A 121 -3.87 -7.03 -7.41
C THR A 121 -4.64 -8.28 -7.84
N ILE A 122 -5.82 -8.50 -7.25
CA ILE A 122 -6.71 -9.62 -7.57
C ILE A 122 -8.00 -9.06 -8.19
N THR A 123 -8.39 -9.55 -9.35
CA THR A 123 -9.63 -9.16 -10.05
C THR A 123 -10.45 -10.41 -10.39
N LEU A 124 -11.72 -10.43 -9.99
CA LEU A 124 -12.66 -11.48 -10.41
C LEU A 124 -13.38 -11.01 -11.67
N LEU A 125 -13.39 -11.85 -12.70
CA LEU A 125 -13.93 -11.51 -14.00
C LEU A 125 -15.05 -12.50 -14.39
N LYS A 126 -16.06 -11.97 -15.08
CA LYS A 126 -17.10 -12.69 -15.78
C LYS A 126 -17.03 -12.32 -17.25
N ASN A 127 -16.75 -13.29 -18.11
CA ASN A 127 -16.58 -13.10 -19.56
C ASN A 127 -15.54 -12.03 -19.94
N GLY A 128 -14.58 -11.76 -19.05
CA GLY A 128 -13.56 -10.72 -19.23
C GLY A 128 -13.83 -9.41 -18.49
N ASP A 129 -15.07 -9.18 -18.05
CA ASP A 129 -15.48 -7.96 -17.34
C ASP A 129 -15.38 -8.14 -15.82
N GLU A 130 -14.99 -7.10 -15.09
CA GLU A 130 -14.89 -7.16 -13.62
C GLU A 130 -16.26 -7.34 -12.96
N ILE A 131 -16.34 -8.28 -12.01
CA ILE A 131 -17.55 -8.52 -11.24
C ILE A 131 -17.61 -7.48 -10.11
N PRO A 132 -18.69 -6.67 -10.02
CA PRO A 132 -18.84 -5.68 -8.97
C PRO A 132 -19.03 -6.33 -7.59
N ASP A 133 -18.88 -5.55 -6.53
CA ASP A 133 -19.12 -5.95 -5.13
C ASP A 133 -18.25 -7.12 -4.61
N ALA A 134 -17.15 -7.42 -5.31
CA ALA A 134 -16.17 -8.40 -4.85
C ALA A 134 -15.44 -7.91 -3.59
N LYS A 135 -15.41 -8.75 -2.56
CA LYS A 135 -14.77 -8.46 -1.27
C LYS A 135 -13.41 -9.13 -1.19
N GLN A 136 -12.44 -8.45 -0.61
CA GLN A 136 -11.10 -8.99 -0.36
C GLN A 136 -10.86 -9.09 1.15
N THR A 137 -10.20 -10.16 1.59
CA THR A 137 -9.75 -10.31 2.98
C THR A 137 -8.58 -9.38 3.27
N ASP A 138 -8.31 -9.14 4.54
CA ASP A 138 -7.07 -8.50 4.95
C ASP A 138 -5.86 -9.37 4.59
N LEU A 139 -4.72 -8.71 4.40
CA LEU A 139 -3.45 -9.35 4.14
C LEU A 139 -2.96 -10.08 5.39
N VAL A 140 -2.74 -11.39 5.26
CA VAL A 140 -2.21 -12.24 6.33
C VAL A 140 -0.92 -12.91 5.83
N PHE A 141 0.00 -13.19 6.74
CA PHE A 141 1.27 -13.82 6.42
C PHE A 141 1.59 -14.98 7.36
N ASN A 142 2.32 -15.96 6.84
CA ASN A 142 2.86 -17.08 7.60
C ASN A 142 4.20 -16.70 8.26
N GLN A 143 4.71 -17.53 9.17
CA GLN A 143 5.98 -17.28 9.87
C GLN A 143 7.17 -17.09 8.91
N ASP A 144 7.09 -17.68 7.71
CA ASP A 144 8.08 -17.57 6.64
C ASP A 144 7.90 -16.30 5.77
N TRP A 145 7.13 -15.31 6.22
CA TRP A 145 6.85 -14.05 5.51
C TRP A 145 6.16 -14.20 4.14
N HIS A 146 5.53 -15.35 3.90
CA HIS A 146 4.71 -15.58 2.73
C HIS A 146 3.28 -15.11 2.99
N PHE A 147 2.73 -14.35 2.05
CA PHE A 147 1.42 -13.74 2.17
C PHE A 147 0.32 -14.61 1.57
N HIS A 148 -0.90 -14.42 2.07
CA HIS A 148 -2.11 -14.94 1.46
C HIS A 148 -3.26 -13.93 1.51
N LEU A 149 -4.09 -13.97 0.48
CA LEU A 149 -5.27 -13.12 0.29
C LEU A 149 -6.38 -13.92 -0.37
N THR A 150 -7.63 -13.57 -0.05
CA THR A 150 -8.79 -14.16 -0.69
C THR A 150 -9.71 -13.06 -1.20
N LYS A 151 -10.01 -13.09 -2.51
CA LYS A 151 -11.06 -12.24 -3.10
C LYS A 151 -12.25 -13.12 -3.47
N HIS A 152 -13.45 -12.68 -3.13
CA HIS A 152 -14.66 -13.46 -3.32
C HIS A 152 -15.86 -12.60 -3.68
N VAL A 153 -16.82 -13.18 -4.40
CA VAL A 153 -18.06 -12.51 -4.81
C VAL A 153 -19.20 -13.51 -4.93
N ALA A 154 -20.41 -13.08 -4.58
CA ALA A 154 -21.60 -13.89 -4.84
C ALA A 154 -21.84 -13.98 -6.36
N PHE A 155 -22.17 -15.17 -6.84
CA PHE A 155 -22.45 -15.39 -8.26
C PHE A 155 -23.42 -16.56 -8.46
N THR A 156 -23.96 -16.66 -9.65
CA THR A 156 -24.81 -17.79 -10.08
C THR A 156 -24.19 -18.33 -11.36
N PRO A 157 -23.52 -19.50 -11.34
CA PRO A 157 -22.93 -20.08 -12.52
C PRO A 157 -23.98 -20.27 -13.62
N LYS A 158 -23.68 -19.88 -14.84
CA LYS A 158 -24.53 -20.17 -16.01
C LYS A 158 -23.71 -20.86 -17.08
N GLU A 159 -24.37 -21.75 -17.80
CA GLU A 159 -23.76 -22.43 -18.93
C GLU A 159 -23.32 -21.41 -20.00
N GLY A 160 -22.11 -21.59 -20.53
CA GLY A 160 -21.52 -20.67 -21.51
C GLY A 160 -20.87 -19.40 -20.94
N GLU A 161 -21.03 -19.12 -19.64
CA GLU A 161 -20.32 -18.00 -18.99
C GLU A 161 -18.97 -18.46 -18.42
N LYS A 162 -17.93 -17.66 -18.65
CA LYS A 162 -16.58 -17.95 -18.17
C LYS A 162 -16.26 -17.07 -16.96
N TYR A 163 -15.94 -17.71 -15.84
CA TYR A 163 -15.50 -17.05 -14.62
C TYR A 163 -14.00 -17.22 -14.45
N THR A 164 -13.28 -16.13 -14.22
CA THR A 164 -11.82 -16.17 -14.06
C THR A 164 -11.35 -15.26 -12.93
N CYS A 165 -10.17 -15.58 -12.39
CA CYS A 165 -9.43 -14.73 -11.47
C CYS A 165 -8.14 -14.25 -12.16
N LYS A 166 -7.99 -12.93 -12.29
CA LYS A 166 -6.77 -12.28 -12.76
C LYS A 166 -5.96 -11.83 -11.56
N VAL A 167 -4.70 -12.26 -11.49
CA VAL A 167 -3.77 -11.96 -10.42
C VAL A 167 -2.54 -11.28 -11.01
N THR A 168 -2.24 -10.07 -10.54
CA THR A 168 -1.06 -9.30 -10.92
C THR A 168 -0.15 -9.17 -9.71
N HIS A 169 1.05 -9.75 -9.78
CA HIS A 169 2.07 -9.71 -8.73
C HIS A 169 3.33 -9.07 -9.30
N GLY A 170 3.66 -7.86 -8.85
CA GLY A 170 4.69 -7.04 -9.48
C GLY A 170 4.38 -6.78 -10.96
N GLN A 171 5.23 -7.30 -11.85
CA GLN A 171 5.06 -7.19 -13.32
C GLN A 171 4.37 -8.43 -13.93
N ASP A 172 4.20 -9.51 -13.17
CA ASP A 172 3.65 -10.77 -13.67
C ASP A 172 2.13 -10.78 -13.52
N THR A 173 1.41 -10.98 -14.61
CA THR A 173 -0.05 -11.16 -14.59
C THR A 173 -0.44 -12.54 -15.08
N LYS A 174 -1.25 -13.25 -14.30
CA LYS A 174 -1.77 -14.59 -14.63
C LYS A 174 -3.28 -14.62 -14.45
N THR A 175 -3.96 -15.41 -15.30
CA THR A 175 -5.41 -15.58 -15.25
C THR A 175 -5.74 -17.05 -15.04
N TYR A 176 -6.61 -17.34 -14.07
CA TYR A 176 -7.01 -18.68 -13.66
C TYR A 176 -8.51 -18.86 -13.88
N GLY A 177 -8.93 -19.95 -14.52
CA GLY A 177 -10.33 -20.26 -14.76
C GLY A 177 -10.97 -20.97 -13.57
N TRP A 178 -12.25 -20.67 -13.32
CA TRP A 178 -13.09 -21.49 -12.46
C TRP A 178 -13.65 -22.67 -13.27
N GLU A 179 -13.65 -23.86 -12.67
CA GLU A 179 -14.30 -25.05 -13.20
C GLU A 179 -15.38 -25.52 -12.21
N SER A 180 -16.49 -26.03 -12.73
CA SER A 180 -17.61 -26.49 -11.90
C SER A 180 -17.33 -27.79 -11.11
N ASN A 181 -16.23 -28.48 -11.42
CA ASN A 181 -15.82 -29.76 -10.86
C ASN A 181 -14.93 -29.64 -9.61
N MET A 182 -14.56 -28.42 -9.20
CA MET A 182 -13.75 -28.12 -8.01
C MET A 182 -14.60 -27.62 -6.85
#